data_AF-F0Y0U3-F1
#
_entry.id   AF-F0Y0U3-F1
#
_cell.length_a   1.000
_cell.length_b   1.000
_cell.length_c   1.000
_cell.angle_alpha   90.00
_cell.angle_beta   90.00
_cell.angle_gamma   90.00
#
_symmetry.space_group_name_H-M   'P 1'
#
loop_
_entity.id
_entity.type
_entity.pdbx_description
1 polymer ?
#
loop_
_entity_poly.entity_id
_entity_poly.type
_entity_poly.pdbx_seq_one_letter_code
_entity_poly.pdbx_strand_id
1 'polypeptide(L)'
;MSDSDSDEDARPAAERIAELAEAYAAETSAGDALLAKAAPSAFRPVGDFFFAIISCKRPANVVAMESKLAGCDVTWIVGDGDKEAYEASGAAKVVVGGGLCASRNKALDLAKAANKVCVQISDDIKSLSFVSSKHDTAAWVKPSSIQDANGRAKQATIAVASLKACAAYIDAQSLATNSKLGGTYPCGNPGQACGGPVVAASHFVVGDFVVVQPSSQLRWDEAMTLKEDYDFTCQHIYEFGRVARCNRLLILAEHYVNAGGAVAIRNSKREAQNIKHLRAKWPGVFLVSPRGPSEVRLIWAKRDVTIGGDRIYEPDPRNPGRAIYDQEEARRAREKRLAKEAGKPVHVDPAPERVKVPRPRKQKVAAETPAPRPGKRARKQTNHFAFSAGKSQSYKPETY
;
A
#
# COMPACT_ATOMS: atom_id res chain seq x y z
N MET A 1 11.03 -27.21 -18.87
CA MET A 1 11.73 -26.05 -18.30
C MET A 1 12.60 -25.57 -19.44
N SER A 2 12.25 -24.45 -20.05
CA SER A 2 13.13 -23.83 -21.03
C SER A 2 14.14 -23.05 -20.22
N ASP A 3 15.34 -23.61 -20.09
CA ASP A 3 16.54 -22.89 -19.71
C ASP A 3 16.82 -21.90 -20.84
N SER A 4 16.04 -20.81 -20.88
CA SER A 4 16.51 -19.62 -21.57
C SER A 4 17.60 -19.09 -20.66
N ASP A 5 18.83 -19.56 -20.90
CA ASP A 5 20.06 -18.88 -20.51
C ASP A 5 19.91 -17.45 -20.99
N SER A 6 19.37 -16.60 -20.12
CA SER A 6 19.47 -15.16 -20.31
C SER A 6 20.94 -14.90 -20.07
N ASP A 7 21.70 -14.73 -21.16
CA ASP A 7 23.06 -14.25 -21.11
C ASP A 7 23.11 -13.13 -20.07
N GLU A 8 23.77 -13.39 -18.94
CA GLU A 8 23.88 -12.40 -17.88
C GLU A 8 24.52 -11.17 -18.51
N ASP A 9 23.79 -10.06 -18.51
CA ASP A 9 24.24 -8.80 -19.10
C ASP A 9 25.52 -8.35 -18.38
N ALA A 10 26.66 -8.69 -18.99
CA ALA A 10 28.00 -8.51 -18.43
C ALA A 10 28.43 -7.03 -18.37
N ARG A 11 27.58 -6.11 -18.86
CA ARG A 11 27.86 -4.68 -18.82
C ARG A 11 27.93 -4.18 -17.37
N PRO A 12 28.81 -3.22 -17.07
CA PRO A 12 28.89 -2.60 -15.75
C PRO A 12 27.53 -2.09 -15.27
N ALA A 13 27.23 -2.25 -13.98
CA ALA A 13 25.95 -1.82 -13.42
C ALA A 13 25.63 -0.35 -13.73
N ALA A 14 26.63 0.54 -13.70
CA ALA A 14 26.46 1.96 -14.02
C ALA A 14 25.95 2.22 -15.45
N GLU A 15 26.43 1.45 -16.43
CA GLU A 15 25.97 1.55 -17.82
C GLU A 15 24.51 1.11 -17.96
N ARG A 16 24.17 -0.04 -17.35
CA ARG A 16 22.79 -0.56 -17.34
C ARG A 16 21.82 0.39 -16.63
N ILE A 17 22.27 1.01 -15.52
CA ILE A 17 21.48 2.01 -14.80
C ILE A 17 21.20 3.22 -15.68
N ALA A 18 22.20 3.74 -16.40
CA ALA A 18 22.05 4.92 -17.25
C ALA A 18 21.07 4.67 -18.41
N GLU A 19 21.20 3.54 -19.11
CA GLU A 19 20.29 3.15 -20.20
C GLU A 19 18.84 3.01 -19.69
N LEU A 20 18.63 2.28 -18.60
CA LEU A 20 17.29 2.10 -18.03
C LEU A 20 16.71 3.41 -17.50
N ALA A 21 17.54 4.33 -17.02
CA ALA A 21 17.09 5.63 -16.52
C ALA A 21 16.53 6.51 -17.64
N GLU A 22 17.17 6.51 -18.81
CA GLU A 22 16.67 7.24 -19.98
C GLU A 22 15.32 6.69 -20.45
N ALA A 23 15.20 5.37 -20.57
CA ALA A 23 13.95 4.70 -20.92
C ALA A 23 12.83 5.01 -19.91
N TYR A 24 13.15 4.95 -18.61
CA TYR A 24 12.18 5.25 -17.55
C TYR A 24 11.77 6.73 -17.54
N ALA A 25 12.68 7.67 -17.81
CA ALA A 25 12.36 9.09 -17.92
C ALA A 25 11.40 9.36 -19.09
N ALA A 26 11.60 8.70 -20.24
CA ALA A 26 10.69 8.80 -21.37
C ALA A 26 9.29 8.26 -21.03
N GLU A 27 9.22 7.07 -20.42
CA GLU A 27 7.97 6.41 -20.00
C GLU A 27 7.16 7.28 -19.01
N THR A 28 7.83 7.97 -18.09
CA THR A 28 7.19 8.67 -16.97
C THR A 28 6.85 10.14 -17.23
N SER A 29 7.39 10.72 -18.29
CA SER A 29 7.24 12.15 -18.62
C SER A 29 5.78 12.63 -18.65
N ALA A 30 4.87 11.85 -19.22
CA ALA A 30 3.45 12.19 -19.28
C ALA A 30 2.77 12.16 -17.90
N GLY A 31 3.09 11.18 -17.05
CA GLY A 31 2.55 11.11 -15.69
C GLY A 31 3.09 12.21 -14.80
N ASP A 32 4.37 12.56 -14.94
CA ASP A 32 5.00 13.66 -14.22
C ASP A 32 4.33 15.00 -14.53
N ALA A 33 4.01 15.26 -15.81
CA ALA A 33 3.27 16.45 -16.22
C ALA A 33 1.85 16.50 -15.64
N LEU A 34 1.15 15.37 -15.58
CA LEU A 34 -0.18 15.30 -14.95
C LEU A 34 -0.10 15.57 -13.44
N LEU A 35 0.90 15.02 -12.74
CA LEU A 35 1.12 15.26 -11.31
C LEU A 35 1.40 16.74 -11.03
N ALA A 36 2.30 17.36 -11.80
CA ALA A 36 2.64 18.77 -11.65
C ALA A 36 1.40 19.67 -11.82
N LYS A 37 0.52 19.35 -12.78
CA LYS A 37 -0.74 20.09 -12.98
C LYS A 37 -1.75 19.88 -11.85
N ALA A 38 -1.78 18.68 -11.25
CA ALA A 38 -2.72 18.33 -10.19
C ALA A 38 -2.25 18.76 -8.79
N ALA A 39 -1.00 19.20 -8.65
CA ALA A 39 -0.42 19.58 -7.38
C ALA A 39 -1.11 20.83 -6.78
N PRO A 40 -1.37 20.85 -5.46
CA PRO A 40 -1.97 22.02 -4.81
C PRO A 40 -0.97 23.18 -4.65
N SER A 41 0.33 22.92 -4.85
CA SER A 41 1.42 23.89 -4.74
C SER A 41 2.61 23.43 -5.57
N ALA A 42 3.60 24.32 -5.73
CA ALA A 42 4.85 23.98 -6.41
C ALA A 42 5.57 22.83 -5.69
N PHE A 43 6.19 21.97 -6.48
CA PHE A 43 7.00 20.88 -5.94
C PHE A 43 8.25 21.41 -5.26
N ARG A 44 8.53 20.83 -4.09
CA ARG A 44 9.81 20.95 -3.43
C ARG A 44 10.92 20.40 -4.35
N PRO A 45 12.12 20.99 -4.36
CA PRO A 45 13.26 20.45 -5.10
C PRO A 45 13.60 19.02 -4.68
N VAL A 46 14.01 18.17 -5.63
CA VAL A 46 14.38 16.77 -5.37
C VAL A 46 15.49 16.66 -4.30
N GLY A 47 16.40 17.64 -4.23
CA GLY A 47 17.49 17.67 -3.24
C GLY A 47 17.04 17.74 -1.77
N ASP A 48 15.81 18.18 -1.51
CA ASP A 48 15.24 18.27 -0.15
C ASP A 48 14.63 16.94 0.33
N PHE A 49 14.64 15.90 -0.51
CA PHE A 49 14.15 14.57 -0.17
C PHE A 49 15.31 13.64 0.16
N PHE A 50 15.09 12.77 1.14
CA PHE A 50 15.95 11.64 1.45
C PHE A 50 15.28 10.37 0.94
N PHE A 51 15.80 9.81 -0.16
CA PHE A 51 15.27 8.60 -0.76
C PHE A 51 15.91 7.36 -0.14
N ALA A 52 15.11 6.60 0.60
CA ALA A 52 15.52 5.35 1.22
C ALA A 52 14.82 4.16 0.54
N ILE A 53 15.60 3.24 -0.03
CA ILE A 53 15.08 1.95 -0.48
C ILE A 53 15.24 0.94 0.65
N ILE A 54 14.13 0.37 1.12
CA ILE A 54 14.12 -0.67 2.14
C ILE A 54 14.10 -2.02 1.43
N SER A 55 15.14 -2.83 1.60
CA SER A 55 15.28 -4.10 0.90
C SER A 55 15.98 -5.15 1.77
N CYS A 56 15.79 -6.43 1.48
CA CYS A 56 16.41 -7.52 2.23
C CYS A 56 16.52 -8.76 1.33
N LYS A 57 17.75 -9.25 1.14
CA LYS A 57 18.11 -10.42 0.33
C LYS A 57 17.67 -10.35 -1.13
N ARG A 58 17.71 -9.15 -1.72
CA ARG A 58 17.31 -8.87 -3.12
C ARG A 58 18.28 -7.93 -3.86
N PRO A 59 19.59 -8.24 -3.87
CA PRO A 59 20.58 -7.38 -4.52
C PRO A 59 20.36 -7.23 -6.04
N ALA A 60 19.71 -8.21 -6.68
CA ALA A 60 19.36 -8.14 -8.11
C ALA A 60 18.42 -6.98 -8.48
N ASN A 61 17.69 -6.40 -7.52
CA ASN A 61 16.80 -5.26 -7.76
C ASN A 61 17.54 -3.91 -7.88
N VAL A 62 18.84 -3.87 -7.57
CA VAL A 62 19.62 -2.62 -7.48
C VAL A 62 19.56 -1.82 -8.78
N VAL A 63 19.96 -2.42 -9.90
CA VAL A 63 20.02 -1.74 -11.21
C VAL A 63 18.65 -1.18 -11.61
N ALA A 64 17.57 -1.94 -11.40
CA ALA A 64 16.23 -1.54 -11.77
C ALA A 64 15.65 -0.42 -10.88
N MET A 65 16.08 -0.31 -9.62
CA MET A 65 15.60 0.73 -8.71
C MET A 65 16.44 2.00 -8.76
N GLU A 66 17.77 1.87 -8.90
CA GLU A 66 18.68 3.01 -9.11
C GLU A 66 18.32 3.75 -10.40
N SER A 67 17.98 3.03 -11.49
CA SER A 67 17.55 3.67 -12.74
C SER A 67 16.27 4.48 -12.58
N LYS A 68 15.30 4.01 -11.77
CA LYS A 68 14.06 4.73 -11.47
C LYS A 68 14.25 6.00 -10.65
N LEU A 69 15.38 6.11 -9.96
CA LEU A 69 15.74 7.23 -9.09
C LEU A 69 16.97 7.97 -9.59
N ALA A 70 17.34 7.81 -10.86
CA ALA A 70 18.47 8.51 -11.45
C ALA A 70 18.39 10.03 -11.20
N GLY A 71 19.51 10.59 -10.72
CA GLY A 71 19.62 11.98 -10.28
C GLY A 71 19.19 12.23 -8.82
N CYS A 72 18.83 11.19 -8.06
CA CYS A 72 18.57 11.28 -6.62
C CYS A 72 19.76 10.72 -5.82
N ASP A 73 19.99 11.25 -4.61
CA ASP A 73 20.90 10.62 -3.63
C ASP A 73 20.15 9.49 -2.90
N VAL A 74 20.28 8.27 -3.44
CA VAL A 74 19.57 7.08 -2.95
C VAL A 74 20.39 6.38 -1.89
N THR A 75 19.75 6.01 -0.78
CA THR A 75 20.35 5.16 0.26
C THR A 75 19.58 3.85 0.35
N TRP A 76 20.27 2.73 0.11
CA TRP A 76 19.75 1.40 0.37
C TRP A 76 19.90 1.08 1.85
N ILE A 77 18.79 0.73 2.50
CA ILE A 77 18.78 0.26 3.88
C ILE A 77 18.44 -1.23 3.86
N VAL A 78 19.45 -2.04 4.14
CA VAL A 78 19.41 -3.50 3.95
C VAL A 78 19.45 -4.26 5.26
N GLY A 79 19.08 -5.55 5.21
CA GLY A 79 19.16 -6.45 6.35
C GLY A 79 20.60 -6.76 6.76
N ASP A 80 20.74 -7.37 7.94
CA ASP A 80 22.04 -7.81 8.45
C ASP A 80 22.68 -8.83 7.48
N GLY A 81 23.94 -8.58 7.12
CA GLY A 81 24.71 -9.42 6.22
C GLY A 81 24.47 -9.21 4.71
N ASP A 82 23.55 -8.32 4.32
CA ASP A 82 23.23 -8.10 2.91
C ASP A 82 24.13 -7.06 2.22
N LYS A 83 24.87 -6.24 2.99
CA LYS A 83 25.56 -5.04 2.50
C LYS A 83 26.44 -5.29 1.26
N GLU A 84 27.37 -6.25 1.37
CA GLU A 84 28.36 -6.52 0.32
C GLU A 84 27.70 -6.93 -1.01
N ALA A 85 26.61 -7.71 -0.95
CA ALA A 85 25.91 -8.17 -2.13
C ALA A 85 25.22 -7.03 -2.90
N TYR A 86 24.72 -6.00 -2.18
CA TYR A 86 24.11 -4.83 -2.80
C TYR A 86 25.17 -3.89 -3.39
N GLU A 87 26.28 -3.69 -2.69
CA GLU A 87 27.43 -2.93 -3.21
C GLU A 87 27.97 -3.57 -4.48
N ALA A 88 28.14 -4.90 -4.49
CA ALA A 88 28.56 -5.65 -5.68
C ALA A 88 27.55 -5.57 -6.84
N SER A 89 26.26 -5.33 -6.54
CA SER A 89 25.21 -5.16 -7.56
C SER A 89 25.09 -3.72 -8.07
N GLY A 90 25.94 -2.81 -7.58
CA GLY A 90 26.01 -1.42 -8.06
C GLY A 90 25.27 -0.40 -7.19
N ALA A 91 24.87 -0.74 -5.96
CA ALA A 91 24.17 0.19 -5.08
C ALA A 91 25.15 1.27 -4.63
N ALA A 92 24.82 2.54 -4.87
CA ALA A 92 25.76 3.64 -4.63
C ALA A 92 26.06 3.83 -3.14
N LYS A 93 25.06 3.61 -2.28
CA LYS A 93 25.17 3.81 -0.83
C LYS A 93 24.31 2.79 -0.09
N VAL A 94 24.97 1.97 0.74
CA VAL A 94 24.32 0.88 1.47
C VAL A 94 24.55 1.02 2.98
N VAL A 95 23.45 0.96 3.74
CA VAL A 95 23.42 1.04 5.20
C VAL A 95 22.72 -0.19 5.74
N VAL A 96 23.30 -0.83 6.76
CA VAL A 96 22.64 -1.93 7.47
C VAL A 96 21.62 -1.36 8.46
N GLY A 97 20.36 -1.79 8.34
CA GLY A 97 19.24 -1.33 9.18
C GLY A 97 18.65 -2.40 10.10
N GLY A 98 19.00 -3.69 9.91
CA GLY A 98 18.47 -4.80 10.68
C GLY A 98 17.13 -5.33 10.15
N GLY A 99 16.16 -5.53 11.04
CA GLY A 99 14.80 -5.96 10.67
C GLY A 99 14.00 -4.89 9.92
N LEU A 100 12.84 -5.26 9.35
CA LEU A 100 12.02 -4.35 8.54
C LEU A 100 11.71 -3.00 9.22
N CYS A 101 11.14 -3.02 10.43
CA CYS A 101 10.83 -1.79 11.18
C CYS A 101 12.09 -1.02 11.58
N ALA A 102 13.17 -1.71 11.96
CA ALA A 102 14.44 -1.08 12.31
C ALA A 102 15.06 -0.36 11.10
N SER A 103 15.04 -0.98 9.91
CA SER A 103 15.45 -0.35 8.65
C SER A 103 14.60 0.87 8.30
N ARG A 104 13.28 0.80 8.50
CA ARG A 104 12.39 1.95 8.30
C ARG A 104 12.65 3.07 9.31
N ASN A 105 12.95 2.75 10.57
CA ASN A 105 13.35 3.73 11.59
C ASN A 105 14.70 4.37 11.25
N LYS A 106 15.66 3.57 10.73
CA LYS A 106 16.95 4.06 10.26
C LYS A 106 16.80 5.06 9.11
N ALA A 107 15.85 4.85 8.20
CA ALA A 107 15.52 5.83 7.16
C ALA A 107 15.03 7.16 7.74
N LEU A 108 14.16 7.11 8.76
CA LEU A 108 13.66 8.31 9.44
C LEU A 108 14.80 9.06 10.13
N ASP A 109 15.72 8.36 10.79
CA ASP A 109 16.87 8.96 11.47
C ASP A 109 17.79 9.68 10.50
N LEU A 110 18.16 9.01 9.39
CA LEU A 110 19.04 9.58 8.38
C LEU A 110 18.41 10.80 7.70
N ALA A 111 17.11 10.72 7.37
CA ALA A 111 16.38 11.84 6.79
C ALA A 111 16.31 13.04 7.76
N LYS A 112 16.01 12.78 9.04
CA LYS A 112 15.96 13.81 10.08
C LYS A 112 17.32 14.46 10.31
N ALA A 113 18.38 13.66 10.36
CA ALA A 113 19.76 14.16 10.48
C ALA A 113 20.16 15.04 9.29
N ALA A 114 19.64 14.76 8.10
CA ALA A 114 19.82 15.58 6.90
C ALA A 114 18.85 16.76 6.79
N ASN A 115 17.88 16.90 7.71
CA ASN A 115 16.77 17.85 7.63
C ASN A 115 15.98 17.75 6.30
N LYS A 116 15.72 16.52 5.84
CA LYS A 116 15.05 16.22 4.57
C LYS A 116 13.73 15.48 4.79
N VAL A 117 12.82 15.62 3.83
CA VAL A 117 11.58 14.82 3.77
C VAL A 117 11.97 13.36 3.54
N CYS A 118 11.51 12.44 4.39
CA CYS A 118 11.87 11.02 4.26
C CYS A 118 10.94 10.34 3.25
N VAL A 119 11.51 9.76 2.20
CA VAL A 119 10.79 8.91 1.24
C VAL A 119 11.25 7.48 1.46
N GLN A 120 10.34 6.58 1.84
CA GLN A 120 10.64 5.16 1.97
C GLN A 120 10.00 4.39 0.83
N ILE A 121 10.81 3.59 0.15
CA ILE A 121 10.47 2.90 -1.09
C ILE A 121 10.76 1.40 -0.90
N SER A 122 9.79 0.56 -1.21
CA SER A 122 9.98 -0.87 -1.35
C SER A 122 10.64 -1.17 -2.70
N ASP A 123 11.64 -2.04 -2.70
CA ASP A 123 12.25 -2.55 -3.94
C ASP A 123 11.33 -3.50 -4.73
N ASP A 124 10.13 -3.81 -4.21
CA ASP A 124 9.09 -4.55 -4.93
C ASP A 124 8.27 -3.67 -5.89
N ILE A 125 8.49 -2.35 -5.91
CA ILE A 125 7.71 -1.44 -6.75
C ILE A 125 8.02 -1.63 -8.23
N LYS A 126 6.98 -1.94 -9.00
CA LYS A 126 7.03 -1.96 -10.46
C LYS A 126 6.75 -0.61 -11.04
N SER A 127 5.61 -0.02 -10.68
CA SER A 127 5.20 1.28 -11.21
C SER A 127 4.32 2.03 -10.23
N LEU A 128 4.32 3.36 -10.38
CA LEU A 128 3.31 4.25 -9.85
C LEU A 128 2.57 4.87 -11.02
N SER A 129 1.25 4.85 -10.99
CA SER A 129 0.42 5.44 -12.03
C SER A 129 -0.49 6.50 -11.45
N PHE A 130 -0.58 7.64 -12.12
CA PHE A 130 -1.46 8.72 -11.74
C PHE A 130 -2.76 8.69 -12.55
N VAL A 131 -3.90 8.86 -11.87
CA VAL A 131 -5.23 8.91 -12.47
C VAL A 131 -5.70 10.37 -12.47
N SER A 132 -5.69 11.00 -13.64
CA SER A 132 -6.20 12.36 -13.83
C SER A 132 -7.66 12.30 -14.30
N SER A 133 -8.60 12.57 -13.39
CA SER A 133 -10.03 12.62 -13.71
C SER A 133 -10.55 14.05 -13.75
N LYS A 134 -11.34 14.41 -14.77
CA LYS A 134 -12.06 15.70 -14.81
C LYS A 134 -13.04 15.91 -13.64
N HIS A 135 -13.36 14.84 -12.92
CA HIS A 135 -14.23 14.86 -11.74
C HIS A 135 -13.49 15.21 -10.44
N ASP A 136 -12.16 15.29 -10.48
CA ASP A 136 -11.31 15.67 -9.36
C ASP A 136 -11.21 17.19 -9.25
N THR A 137 -12.35 17.81 -8.97
CA THR A 137 -12.46 19.27 -8.75
C THR A 137 -12.35 19.58 -7.25
N ALA A 138 -12.18 20.86 -6.91
CA ALA A 138 -12.25 21.31 -5.51
C ALA A 138 -13.61 20.95 -4.85
N ALA A 139 -14.68 20.85 -5.64
CA ALA A 139 -15.99 20.39 -5.22
C ALA A 139 -16.18 18.89 -5.51
N TRP A 140 -15.20 18.04 -5.17
CA TRP A 140 -15.30 16.60 -5.41
C TRP A 140 -16.59 16.03 -4.80
N VAL A 141 -17.38 15.34 -5.62
CA VAL A 141 -18.62 14.67 -5.19
C VAL A 141 -18.43 13.17 -5.23
N LYS A 142 -18.75 12.51 -4.12
CA LYS A 142 -18.74 11.06 -4.01
C LYS A 142 -19.60 10.42 -5.11
N PRO A 143 -19.09 9.44 -5.88
CA PRO A 143 -19.92 8.68 -6.81
C PRO A 143 -21.09 8.01 -6.08
N SER A 144 -22.27 7.97 -6.70
CA SER A 144 -23.46 7.30 -6.15
C SER A 144 -23.30 5.78 -6.08
N SER A 145 -22.47 5.20 -6.93
CA SER A 145 -22.24 3.76 -7.01
C SER A 145 -20.81 3.41 -7.43
N ILE A 146 -20.46 2.13 -7.32
CA ILE A 146 -19.18 1.63 -7.85
C ILE A 146 -19.16 1.66 -9.39
N GLN A 147 -20.31 1.50 -10.04
CA GLN A 147 -20.46 1.62 -11.49
C GLN A 147 -20.12 3.04 -11.96
N ASP A 148 -20.58 4.05 -11.23
CA ASP A 148 -20.24 5.45 -11.52
C ASP A 148 -18.74 5.71 -11.32
N ALA A 149 -18.15 5.20 -10.24
CA ALA A 149 -16.72 5.30 -10.00
C ALA A 149 -15.89 4.65 -11.12
N ASN A 150 -16.31 3.46 -11.58
CA ASN A 150 -15.72 2.80 -12.75
C ASN A 150 -15.90 3.63 -14.04
N GLY A 151 -17.06 4.27 -14.22
CA GLY A 151 -17.31 5.18 -15.34
C GLY A 151 -16.34 6.36 -15.35
N ARG A 152 -16.10 6.98 -14.18
CA ARG A 152 -15.11 8.06 -14.02
C ARG A 152 -13.69 7.60 -14.34
N ALA A 153 -13.31 6.40 -13.88
CA ALA A 153 -11.99 5.82 -14.17
C ALA A 153 -11.79 5.55 -15.67
N LYS A 154 -12.82 5.07 -16.39
CA LYS A 154 -12.76 4.86 -17.85
C LYS A 154 -12.56 6.15 -18.64
N GLN A 155 -13.02 7.29 -18.10
CA GLN A 155 -12.86 8.61 -18.71
C GLN A 155 -11.59 9.35 -18.25
N ALA A 156 -10.85 8.78 -17.30
CA ALA A 156 -9.64 9.38 -16.77
C ALA A 156 -8.45 9.13 -17.69
N THR A 157 -7.50 10.06 -17.69
CA THR A 157 -6.16 9.81 -18.24
C THR A 157 -5.34 9.10 -17.18
N ILE A 158 -4.76 7.96 -17.52
CA ILE A 158 -3.88 7.20 -16.61
C ILE A 158 -2.51 7.11 -17.26
N ALA A 159 -1.47 7.54 -16.54
CA ALA A 159 -0.10 7.50 -17.00
C ALA A 159 0.84 7.05 -15.89
N VAL A 160 1.92 6.36 -16.24
CA VAL A 160 2.99 6.02 -15.31
C VAL A 160 3.75 7.30 -14.97
N ALA A 161 4.09 7.47 -13.70
CA ALA A 161 4.82 8.62 -13.20
C ALA A 161 6.10 8.18 -12.48
N SER A 162 7.09 9.05 -12.45
CA SER A 162 8.38 8.79 -11.83
C SER A 162 8.25 8.80 -10.31
N LEU A 163 9.06 7.99 -9.64
CA LEU A 163 9.06 7.92 -8.17
C LEU A 163 9.34 9.29 -7.53
N LYS A 164 10.22 10.10 -8.14
CA LYS A 164 10.54 11.46 -7.66
C LYS A 164 9.35 12.42 -7.77
N ALA A 165 8.63 12.44 -8.90
CA ALA A 165 7.43 13.28 -9.05
C ALA A 165 6.30 12.83 -8.12
N CYS A 166 6.16 11.52 -7.92
CA CYS A 166 5.21 10.96 -6.97
C CYS A 166 5.51 11.40 -5.53
N ALA A 167 6.77 11.35 -5.10
CA ALA A 167 7.18 11.82 -3.78
C ALA A 167 6.88 13.31 -3.59
N ALA A 168 7.23 14.14 -4.58
CA ALA A 168 6.96 15.58 -4.54
C ALA A 168 5.45 15.91 -4.51
N TYR A 169 4.64 15.17 -5.26
CA TYR A 169 3.18 15.31 -5.22
C TYR A 169 2.60 14.94 -3.85
N ILE A 170 3.05 13.83 -3.26
CA ILE A 170 2.58 13.42 -1.92
C ILE A 170 3.03 14.43 -0.85
N ASP A 171 4.24 15.00 -0.97
CA ASP A 171 4.71 16.09 -0.10
C ASP A 171 3.80 17.32 -0.21
N ALA A 172 3.53 17.79 -1.42
CA ALA A 172 2.64 18.92 -1.67
C ALA A 172 1.22 18.68 -1.09
N GLN A 173 0.68 17.47 -1.24
CA GLN A 173 -0.61 17.09 -0.64
C GLN A 173 -0.54 17.00 0.89
N SER A 174 0.59 16.54 1.44
CA SER A 174 0.81 16.49 2.89
C SER A 174 0.85 17.89 3.49
N LEU A 175 1.55 18.83 2.85
CA LEU A 175 1.58 20.23 3.26
C LEU A 175 0.20 20.88 3.16
N ALA A 176 -0.50 20.72 2.03
CA ALA A 176 -1.82 21.29 1.82
C ALA A 176 -2.87 20.77 2.81
N THR A 177 -2.72 19.54 3.29
CA THR A 177 -3.62 18.94 4.27
C THR A 177 -3.10 19.00 5.70
N ASN A 178 -1.92 19.58 5.96
CA ASN A 178 -1.22 19.51 7.24
C ASN A 178 -1.07 18.07 7.80
N SER A 179 -0.82 17.11 6.90
CA SER A 179 -0.54 15.72 7.25
C SER A 179 0.96 15.49 7.43
N LYS A 180 1.35 14.61 8.34
CA LYS A 180 2.78 14.25 8.58
C LYS A 180 3.22 12.95 7.91
N LEU A 181 2.26 12.15 7.44
CA LEU A 181 2.46 10.95 6.64
C LEU A 181 1.56 11.04 5.40
N GLY A 182 2.14 10.78 4.24
CA GLY A 182 1.44 10.61 2.97
C GLY A 182 1.86 9.32 2.27
N GLY A 183 1.06 8.89 1.30
CA GLY A 183 1.37 7.72 0.50
C GLY A 183 0.35 7.45 -0.59
N THR A 184 0.45 6.28 -1.20
CA THR A 184 -0.31 5.88 -2.39
C THR A 184 -1.63 5.19 -2.04
N TYR A 185 -2.47 5.01 -3.05
CA TYR A 185 -3.61 4.11 -2.99
C TYR A 185 -3.11 2.65 -3.06
N PRO A 186 -3.52 1.77 -2.12
CA PRO A 186 -2.89 0.46 -1.92
C PRO A 186 -3.24 -0.59 -2.98
N CYS A 187 -3.97 -0.24 -4.03
CA CYS A 187 -4.28 -1.18 -5.11
C CYS A 187 -4.28 -0.50 -6.48
N GLY A 188 -3.89 -1.26 -7.51
CA GLY A 188 -3.92 -0.85 -8.91
C GLY A 188 -5.32 -0.75 -9.53
N ASN A 189 -6.37 -0.46 -8.75
CA ASN A 189 -7.75 -0.40 -9.23
C ASN A 189 -8.23 1.06 -9.36
N PRO A 190 -8.19 1.67 -10.56
CA PRO A 190 -8.56 3.07 -10.76
C PRO A 190 -10.04 3.36 -10.45
N GLY A 191 -10.93 2.37 -10.62
CA GLY A 191 -12.34 2.50 -10.28
C GLY A 191 -12.57 2.65 -8.78
N GLN A 192 -11.92 1.82 -7.97
CA GLN A 192 -11.98 1.94 -6.51
C GLN A 192 -11.31 3.22 -6.00
N ALA A 193 -10.19 3.62 -6.61
CA ALA A 193 -9.54 4.89 -6.37
C ALA A 193 -10.50 6.07 -6.61
N CYS A 194 -11.17 6.12 -7.78
CA CYS A 194 -12.16 7.14 -8.13
C CYS A 194 -13.43 7.11 -7.24
N GLY A 195 -13.64 6.03 -6.50
CA GLY A 195 -14.70 5.92 -5.48
C GLY A 195 -14.45 6.76 -4.22
N GLY A 196 -13.20 7.15 -3.98
CA GLY A 196 -12.79 7.98 -2.84
C GLY A 196 -12.41 9.42 -3.23
N PRO A 197 -12.30 10.30 -2.22
CA PRO A 197 -11.79 11.68 -2.42
C PRO A 197 -10.37 11.63 -2.98
N VAL A 198 -9.89 12.73 -3.57
CA VAL A 198 -8.53 12.79 -4.16
C VAL A 198 -7.46 12.47 -3.10
N VAL A 199 -7.60 13.08 -1.92
CA VAL A 199 -6.78 12.80 -0.73
C VAL A 199 -7.68 12.33 0.40
N ALA A 200 -7.29 11.29 1.13
CA ALA A 200 -8.09 10.72 2.21
C ALA A 200 -7.36 10.82 3.57
N ALA A 201 -8.01 11.47 4.53
CA ALA A 201 -7.43 11.85 5.83
C ALA A 201 -7.26 10.72 6.84
N SER A 202 -8.10 9.68 6.80
CA SER A 202 -8.16 8.67 7.86
C SER A 202 -8.11 7.24 7.34
N HIS A 203 -7.33 7.02 6.28
CA HIS A 203 -7.27 5.73 5.59
C HIS A 203 -5.88 5.13 5.63
N PHE A 204 -5.82 3.80 5.55
CA PHE A 204 -4.59 3.03 5.46
C PHE A 204 -3.67 3.52 4.34
N VAL A 205 -2.44 3.86 4.69
CA VAL A 205 -1.31 4.15 3.79
C VAL A 205 -0.43 2.91 3.75
N VAL A 206 -0.20 2.37 2.56
CA VAL A 206 0.64 1.17 2.39
C VAL A 206 2.11 1.50 2.52
N GLY A 207 2.88 0.63 3.18
CA GLY A 207 4.29 0.85 3.47
C GLY A 207 5.23 0.80 2.26
N ASP A 208 4.76 0.40 1.08
CA ASP A 208 5.60 0.26 -0.11
C ASP A 208 6.11 1.60 -0.64
N PHE A 209 5.32 2.67 -0.54
CA PHE A 209 5.74 4.01 -0.94
C PHE A 209 5.13 5.05 -0.01
N VAL A 210 5.94 5.56 0.91
CA VAL A 210 5.51 6.55 1.92
C VAL A 210 6.42 7.77 1.94
N VAL A 211 5.82 8.91 2.23
CA VAL A 211 6.50 10.19 2.42
C VAL A 211 6.18 10.71 3.82
N VAL A 212 7.23 10.96 4.61
CA VAL A 212 7.12 11.37 6.01
C VAL A 212 7.76 12.73 6.21
N GLN A 213 6.99 13.65 6.79
CA GLN A 213 7.43 15.02 7.05
C GLN A 213 8.54 15.05 8.13
N PRO A 214 9.57 15.92 8.00
CA PRO A 214 10.66 16.01 8.98
C PRO A 214 10.19 16.31 10.41
N SER A 215 9.04 16.98 10.56
CA SER A 215 8.46 17.28 11.87
C SER A 215 7.86 16.06 12.58
N SER A 216 7.62 14.93 11.89
CA SER A 216 7.11 13.72 12.54
C SER A 216 8.16 13.11 13.46
N GLN A 217 7.77 12.80 14.71
CA GLN A 217 8.61 12.11 15.69
C GLN A 217 8.23 10.63 15.86
N LEU A 218 7.22 10.17 15.11
CA LEU A 218 6.68 8.82 15.22
C LEU A 218 7.66 7.78 14.67
N ARG A 219 7.57 6.55 15.19
CA ARG A 219 8.50 5.46 14.88
C ARG A 219 7.73 4.19 14.51
N TRP A 220 8.31 3.40 13.62
CA TRP A 220 7.81 2.07 13.30
C TRP A 220 7.98 1.18 14.54
N ASP A 221 6.92 0.46 14.90
CA ASP A 221 6.92 -0.43 16.06
C ASP A 221 7.77 -1.68 15.76
N GLU A 222 8.96 -1.76 16.36
CA GLU A 222 9.91 -2.86 16.13
C GLU A 222 9.44 -4.20 16.72
N ALA A 223 8.41 -4.21 17.55
CA ALA A 223 7.75 -5.45 17.96
C ALA A 223 6.94 -6.08 16.81
N MET A 224 6.62 -5.30 15.77
CA MET A 224 5.93 -5.77 14.59
C MET A 224 6.90 -6.29 13.54
N THR A 225 6.54 -7.41 12.92
CA THR A 225 7.30 -8.01 11.82
C THR A 225 6.54 -8.01 10.50
N LEU A 226 5.24 -7.75 10.55
CA LEU A 226 4.32 -7.69 9.41
C LEU A 226 3.21 -6.70 9.75
N LYS A 227 2.62 -6.03 8.76
CA LYS A 227 1.51 -5.07 8.94
C LYS A 227 1.92 -3.83 9.75
N GLU A 228 3.20 -3.51 9.76
CA GLU A 228 3.77 -2.35 10.45
C GLU A 228 3.25 -1.02 9.89
N ASP A 229 2.85 -1.01 8.62
CA ASP A 229 2.23 0.12 7.93
C ASP A 229 0.82 0.45 8.44
N TYR A 230 0.06 -0.55 8.86
CA TYR A 230 -1.23 -0.32 9.53
C TYR A 230 -1.03 0.40 10.86
N ASP A 231 -0.04 -0.03 11.65
CA ASP A 231 0.28 0.61 12.92
C ASP A 231 0.77 2.04 12.71
N PHE A 232 1.75 2.23 11.82
CA PHE A 232 2.33 3.55 11.55
C PHE A 232 1.30 4.54 10.99
N THR A 233 0.36 4.06 10.15
CA THR A 233 -0.80 4.85 9.73
C THR A 233 -1.64 5.26 10.95
N CYS A 234 -1.99 4.31 11.83
CA CYS A 234 -2.79 4.59 13.01
C CYS A 234 -2.11 5.59 13.96
N GLN A 235 -0.80 5.47 14.17
CA GLN A 235 -0.03 6.43 14.96
C GLN A 235 -0.18 7.86 14.41
N HIS A 236 -0.08 8.05 13.09
CA HIS A 236 -0.20 9.37 12.46
C HIS A 236 -1.63 9.93 12.53
N ILE A 237 -2.64 9.10 12.31
CA ILE A 237 -4.03 9.54 12.46
C ILE A 237 -4.33 9.85 13.94
N TYR A 238 -3.75 9.12 14.87
CA TYR A 238 -3.91 9.36 16.30
C TYR A 238 -3.29 10.69 16.74
N GLU A 239 -2.00 10.87 16.42
CA GLU A 239 -1.19 12.01 16.89
C GLU A 239 -1.54 13.30 16.15
N PHE A 240 -1.72 13.23 14.82
CA PHE A 240 -1.89 14.40 13.97
C PHE A 240 -3.31 14.52 13.41
N GLY A 241 -4.22 13.61 13.78
CA GLY A 241 -5.62 13.60 13.33
C GLY A 241 -5.83 13.20 11.87
N ARG A 242 -4.76 13.03 11.07
CA ARG A 242 -4.85 12.78 9.62
C ARG A 242 -3.57 12.22 8.97
N VAL A 243 -3.75 11.68 7.76
CA VAL A 243 -2.73 11.30 6.78
C VAL A 243 -3.11 11.83 5.39
N ALA A 244 -2.15 11.94 4.47
CA ALA A 244 -2.39 12.34 3.09
C ALA A 244 -2.33 11.13 2.14
N ARG A 245 -3.34 10.25 2.19
CA ARG A 245 -3.41 9.15 1.22
C ARG A 245 -3.91 9.65 -0.13
N CYS A 246 -3.02 9.66 -1.13
CA CYS A 246 -3.30 10.11 -2.48
C CYS A 246 -4.02 9.02 -3.28
N ASN A 247 -5.36 9.04 -3.29
CA ASN A 247 -6.16 7.99 -3.92
C ASN A 247 -6.04 7.96 -5.45
N ARG A 248 -5.49 9.00 -6.09
CA ARG A 248 -5.21 9.03 -7.55
C ARG A 248 -3.84 8.52 -7.92
N LEU A 249 -3.01 8.16 -6.94
CA LEU A 249 -1.70 7.60 -7.17
C LEU A 249 -1.75 6.10 -6.84
N LEU A 250 -1.77 5.27 -7.88
CA LEU A 250 -1.92 3.83 -7.78
C LEU A 250 -0.55 3.18 -7.73
N ILE A 251 -0.35 2.25 -6.80
CA ILE A 251 0.86 1.45 -6.72
C ILE A 251 0.66 0.06 -7.30
N LEU A 252 1.66 -0.40 -8.05
CA LEU A 252 1.85 -1.79 -8.41
C LEU A 252 3.17 -2.28 -7.80
N ALA A 253 3.07 -3.22 -6.86
CA ALA A 253 4.20 -3.85 -6.19
C ALA A 253 4.01 -5.37 -6.11
N GLU A 254 5.12 -6.11 -6.04
CA GLU A 254 5.17 -7.59 -6.04
C GLU A 254 5.43 -8.21 -4.64
N HIS A 255 5.00 -7.56 -3.57
CA HIS A 255 5.31 -7.93 -2.18
C HIS A 255 4.62 -9.22 -1.64
N TYR A 256 3.90 -9.95 -2.50
CA TYR A 256 3.26 -11.23 -2.14
C TYR A 256 3.99 -12.46 -2.68
N VAL A 257 4.79 -12.32 -3.73
CA VAL A 257 5.36 -13.46 -4.46
C VAL A 257 6.89 -13.46 -4.47
N ASN A 258 7.52 -12.29 -4.30
CA ASN A 258 8.97 -12.18 -4.37
C ASN A 258 9.64 -12.82 -3.15
N ALA A 259 10.60 -13.70 -3.40
CA ALA A 259 11.43 -14.27 -2.35
C ALA A 259 12.25 -13.16 -1.65
N GLY A 260 12.54 -13.35 -0.36
CA GLY A 260 13.19 -12.32 0.47
C GLY A 260 12.18 -11.43 1.21
N GLY A 261 12.68 -10.32 1.77
CA GLY A 261 11.86 -9.32 2.45
C GLY A 261 10.84 -9.88 3.46
N ALA A 262 9.64 -9.28 3.49
CA ALA A 262 8.54 -9.71 4.35
C ALA A 262 8.01 -11.12 3.99
N VAL A 263 8.15 -11.56 2.74
CA VAL A 263 7.68 -12.87 2.29
C VAL A 263 8.46 -13.99 2.97
N ALA A 264 9.78 -13.83 3.14
CA ALA A 264 10.64 -14.84 3.77
C ALA A 264 10.23 -15.20 5.20
N ILE A 265 9.56 -14.27 5.91
CA ILE A 265 9.10 -14.49 7.28
C ILE A 265 7.58 -14.65 7.39
N ARG A 266 6.82 -14.47 6.30
CA ARG A 266 5.36 -14.47 6.33
C ARG A 266 4.82 -15.88 6.54
N ASN A 267 4.04 -16.07 7.60
CA ASN A 267 3.26 -17.28 7.84
C ASN A 267 2.01 -16.97 8.68
N SER A 268 1.06 -17.91 8.70
CA SER A 268 -0.22 -17.73 9.40
C SER A 268 -0.08 -17.41 10.90
N LYS A 269 0.91 -18.01 11.57
CA LYS A 269 1.19 -17.75 13.00
C LYS A 269 1.67 -16.32 13.23
N ARG A 270 2.63 -15.84 12.44
CA ARG A 270 3.15 -14.47 12.53
C ARG A 270 2.10 -13.43 12.11
N GLU A 271 1.32 -13.71 11.08
CA GLU A 271 0.18 -12.84 10.68
C GLU A 271 -0.84 -12.73 11.82
N ALA A 272 -1.22 -13.85 12.45
CA ALA A 272 -2.14 -13.84 13.59
C ALA A 272 -1.57 -13.09 14.81
N GLN A 273 -0.27 -13.23 15.08
CA GLN A 273 0.43 -12.50 16.15
C GLN A 273 0.40 -10.99 15.91
N ASN A 274 0.77 -10.52 14.71
CA ASN A 274 0.75 -9.10 14.37
C ASN A 274 -0.68 -8.52 14.37
N ILE A 275 -1.69 -9.27 13.91
CA ILE A 275 -3.09 -8.86 13.99
C ILE A 275 -3.56 -8.75 15.46
N LYS A 276 -3.15 -9.70 16.32
CA LYS A 276 -3.46 -9.64 17.76
C LYS A 276 -2.82 -8.39 18.38
N HIS A 277 -1.57 -8.10 18.04
CA HIS A 277 -0.86 -6.89 18.49
C HIS A 277 -1.59 -5.62 18.05
N LEU A 278 -1.93 -5.49 16.76
CA LEU A 278 -2.69 -4.36 16.22
C LEU A 278 -4.03 -4.16 16.93
N ARG A 279 -4.78 -5.24 17.20
CA ARG A 279 -6.07 -5.15 17.90
C ARG A 279 -5.93 -4.78 19.37
N ALA A 280 -4.84 -5.20 20.02
CA ALA A 280 -4.56 -4.83 21.40
C ALA A 280 -4.14 -3.35 21.49
N LYS A 281 -3.30 -2.89 20.56
CA LYS A 281 -2.80 -1.51 20.51
C LYS A 281 -3.87 -0.51 20.04
N TRP A 282 -4.74 -0.92 19.11
CA TRP A 282 -5.78 -0.07 18.51
C TRP A 282 -7.17 -0.72 18.59
N PRO A 283 -7.77 -0.84 19.79
CA PRO A 283 -9.06 -1.51 19.97
C PRO A 283 -10.16 -0.87 19.10
N GLY A 284 -10.92 -1.71 18.40
CA GLY A 284 -12.02 -1.30 17.52
C GLY A 284 -11.63 -0.84 16.11
N VAL A 285 -10.35 -0.52 15.85
CA VAL A 285 -9.88 -0.04 14.53
C VAL A 285 -9.85 -1.15 13.49
N PHE A 286 -9.46 -2.37 13.90
CA PHE A 286 -9.20 -3.48 12.98
C PHE A 286 -10.30 -4.53 12.98
N LEU A 287 -11.04 -4.61 11.88
CA LEU A 287 -12.05 -5.65 11.65
C LEU A 287 -11.48 -6.83 10.89
N VAL A 288 -12.13 -7.98 11.03
CA VAL A 288 -11.85 -9.17 10.19
C VAL A 288 -12.09 -8.82 8.71
N SER A 289 -11.16 -9.25 7.86
CA SER A 289 -11.30 -9.16 6.40
C SER A 289 -12.18 -10.31 5.88
N PRO A 290 -13.09 -10.06 4.92
CA PRO A 290 -13.82 -11.14 4.25
C PRO A 290 -12.91 -12.05 3.43
N ARG A 291 -11.66 -11.65 3.16
CA ARG A 291 -10.68 -12.44 2.39
C ARG A 291 -9.96 -13.49 3.23
N GLY A 292 -10.07 -13.44 4.56
CA GLY A 292 -9.49 -14.45 5.44
C GLY A 292 -8.92 -13.89 6.75
N PRO A 293 -8.50 -14.80 7.66
CA PRO A 293 -8.04 -14.44 9.01
C PRO A 293 -6.65 -13.79 9.04
N SER A 294 -5.87 -13.88 7.95
CA SER A 294 -4.56 -13.25 7.79
C SER A 294 -4.65 -11.79 7.30
N GLU A 295 -5.85 -11.28 7.06
CA GLU A 295 -6.08 -9.91 6.60
C GLU A 295 -6.98 -9.13 7.56
N VAL A 296 -6.79 -7.82 7.58
CA VAL A 296 -7.57 -6.88 8.40
C VAL A 296 -8.12 -5.76 7.54
N ARG A 297 -9.24 -5.19 7.99
CA ARG A 297 -9.76 -3.92 7.46
C ARG A 297 -9.57 -2.84 8.52
N LEU A 298 -8.82 -1.79 8.19
CA LEU A 298 -8.68 -0.61 9.02
C LEU A 298 -9.92 0.28 8.82
N ILE A 299 -10.64 0.57 9.91
CA ILE A 299 -11.75 1.52 9.94
C ILE A 299 -11.55 2.45 11.14
N TRP A 300 -10.83 3.56 10.93
CA TRP A 300 -10.50 4.50 11.99
C TRP A 300 -11.72 5.05 12.74
N ALA A 301 -12.84 5.24 12.02
CA ALA A 301 -14.10 5.70 12.60
C ALA A 301 -14.73 4.75 13.64
N LYS A 302 -14.24 3.51 13.75
CA LYS A 302 -14.71 2.50 14.71
C LYS A 302 -13.78 2.30 15.91
N ARG A 303 -12.73 3.13 16.06
CA ARG A 303 -11.83 3.08 17.22
C ARG A 303 -12.60 3.19 18.54
N ASP A 304 -12.09 2.59 19.61
CA ASP A 304 -12.57 2.93 20.95
C ASP A 304 -12.21 4.39 21.25
N VAL A 305 -13.20 5.18 21.63
CA VAL A 305 -13.04 6.61 21.89
C VAL A 305 -12.18 6.88 23.13
N THR A 306 -12.04 5.89 24.01
CA THR A 306 -11.16 5.98 25.18
C THR A 306 -9.67 5.99 24.83
N ILE A 307 -9.31 5.60 23.61
CA ILE A 307 -7.92 5.61 23.15
C ILE A 307 -7.42 7.06 23.00
N GLY A 308 -8.31 8.04 22.83
CA GLY A 308 -7.96 9.44 22.53
C GLY A 308 -7.82 9.73 21.04
N GLY A 309 -7.11 10.81 20.72
CA GLY A 309 -6.84 11.27 19.35
C GLY A 309 -7.92 12.20 18.82
N ASP A 310 -7.51 13.39 18.39
CA ASP A 310 -8.41 14.39 17.85
C ASP A 310 -8.98 13.91 16.52
N ARG A 311 -10.32 13.81 16.46
CA ARG A 311 -11.00 13.73 15.17
C ARG A 311 -10.90 15.12 14.57
N ILE A 312 -10.00 15.35 13.61
CA ILE A 312 -10.07 16.60 12.86
C ILE A 312 -11.34 16.53 12.02
N TYR A 313 -12.37 17.18 12.52
CA TYR A 313 -13.61 17.41 11.80
C TYR A 313 -13.30 18.42 10.70
N GLU A 314 -13.31 17.98 9.45
CA GLU A 314 -13.61 18.91 8.39
C GLU A 314 -15.14 19.09 8.41
N PRO A 315 -15.65 20.31 8.69
CA PRO A 315 -17.07 20.56 8.63
C PRO A 315 -17.60 20.15 7.26
N ASP A 316 -18.74 19.44 7.21
CA ASP A 316 -19.41 19.17 5.93
C ASP A 316 -19.72 20.53 5.29
N PRO A 317 -19.20 20.84 4.09
CA PRO A 317 -19.46 22.14 3.46
C PRO A 317 -20.95 22.40 3.20
N ARG A 318 -21.79 21.35 3.25
CA ARG A 318 -23.25 21.45 3.14
C ARG A 318 -23.95 21.71 4.48
N ASN A 319 -23.26 21.57 5.61
CA ASN A 319 -23.83 21.78 6.94
C ASN A 319 -22.76 22.22 7.97
N PRO A 320 -22.22 23.44 7.85
CA PRO A 320 -21.11 23.93 8.67
C PRO A 320 -21.44 24.10 10.17
N GLY A 321 -22.71 24.04 10.55
CA GLY A 321 -23.18 24.18 11.94
C GLY A 321 -23.38 22.86 12.69
N ARG A 322 -23.23 21.70 12.04
CA ARG A 322 -23.48 20.40 12.68
C ARG A 322 -22.16 19.69 12.94
N ALA A 323 -21.68 19.74 14.18
CA ALA A 323 -20.71 18.75 14.64
C ALA A 323 -21.39 17.38 14.52
N ILE A 324 -20.96 16.55 13.57
CA ILE A 324 -21.57 15.22 13.34
C ILE A 324 -21.18 14.24 14.50
N TYR A 325 -20.46 14.71 15.52
CA TYR A 325 -20.12 13.93 16.71
C TYR A 325 -20.01 14.82 17.96
N ASP A 326 -21.08 14.85 18.75
CA ASP A 326 -21.04 15.30 20.14
C ASP A 326 -20.39 14.20 21.00
N GLN A 327 -19.26 14.51 21.64
CA GLN A 327 -18.53 13.56 22.49
C GLN A 327 -19.37 13.11 23.69
N GLU A 328 -20.20 13.99 24.24
CA GLU A 328 -21.15 13.66 25.31
C GLU A 328 -22.22 12.70 24.79
N GLU A 329 -22.78 12.96 23.61
CA GLU A 329 -23.82 12.12 23.00
C GLU A 329 -23.28 10.71 22.72
N ALA A 330 -22.06 10.60 22.21
CA ALA A 330 -21.41 9.32 21.96
C ALA A 330 -21.08 8.54 23.25
N ARG A 331 -20.61 9.25 24.29
CA ARG A 331 -20.39 8.67 25.63
C ARG A 331 -21.71 8.13 26.19
N ARG A 332 -22.78 8.92 26.14
CA ARG A 332 -24.14 8.52 26.56
C ARG A 332 -24.68 7.34 25.75
N ALA A 333 -24.43 7.30 24.43
CA ALA A 333 -24.84 6.18 23.59
C ALA A 333 -24.11 4.88 23.93
N ARG A 334 -22.82 4.94 24.30
CA ARG A 334 -22.05 3.78 24.77
C ARG A 334 -22.51 3.30 26.14
N GLU A 335 -22.72 4.22 27.09
CA GLU A 335 -23.28 3.89 28.41
C GLU A 335 -24.64 3.20 28.28
N LYS A 336 -25.52 3.70 27.40
CA LYS A 336 -26.79 3.03 27.08
C LYS A 336 -26.59 1.64 26.49
N ARG A 337 -25.61 1.44 25.59
CA ARG A 337 -25.34 0.12 25.00
C ARG A 337 -24.81 -0.87 26.05
N LEU A 338 -23.87 -0.43 26.88
CA LEU A 338 -23.29 -1.23 27.96
C LEU A 338 -24.34 -1.58 29.03
N ALA A 339 -25.19 -0.63 29.42
CA ALA A 339 -26.31 -0.87 30.33
C ALA A 339 -27.32 -1.88 29.72
N LYS A 340 -27.60 -1.78 28.42
CA LYS A 340 -28.46 -2.73 27.70
C LYS A 340 -27.84 -4.12 27.61
N GLU A 341 -26.52 -4.23 27.50
CA GLU A 341 -25.79 -5.50 27.48
C GLU A 341 -25.69 -6.12 28.88
N ALA A 342 -25.48 -5.31 29.92
CA ALA A 342 -25.49 -5.75 31.32
C ALA A 342 -26.86 -6.23 31.80
N GLY A 343 -27.95 -5.70 31.22
CA GLY A 343 -29.32 -6.14 31.49
C GLY A 343 -29.80 -7.34 30.66
N LYS A 344 -29.00 -7.84 29.71
CA LYS A 344 -29.37 -9.06 28.98
C LYS A 344 -29.07 -10.28 29.87
N PRO A 345 -30.03 -11.20 30.05
CA PRO A 345 -29.74 -12.46 30.71
C PRO A 345 -28.59 -13.13 29.95
N VAL A 346 -27.56 -13.55 30.67
CA VAL A 346 -26.48 -14.35 30.11
C VAL A 346 -27.14 -15.55 29.47
N HIS A 347 -27.08 -15.66 28.15
CA HIS A 347 -27.46 -16.88 27.47
C HIS A 347 -26.40 -17.89 27.88
N VAL A 348 -26.70 -18.65 28.93
CA VAL A 348 -25.91 -19.81 29.29
C VAL A 348 -26.15 -20.78 28.15
N ASP A 349 -25.15 -20.93 27.28
CA ASP A 349 -25.20 -21.94 26.24
C ASP A 349 -25.56 -23.26 26.92
N PRO A 350 -26.60 -23.96 26.44
CA PRO A 350 -26.95 -25.26 27.00
C PRO A 350 -25.70 -26.13 26.97
N ALA A 351 -25.43 -26.81 28.09
CA ALA A 351 -24.28 -27.69 28.24
C ALA A 351 -24.14 -28.55 26.96
N PRO A 352 -22.94 -28.67 26.38
CA PRO A 352 -22.76 -29.31 25.09
C PRO A 352 -23.40 -30.69 25.13
N GLU A 353 -24.47 -30.84 24.36
CA GLU A 353 -25.20 -32.09 24.26
C GLU A 353 -24.17 -33.15 23.84
N ARG A 354 -24.08 -34.25 24.61
CA ARG A 354 -23.11 -35.33 24.36
C ARG A 354 -23.24 -35.73 22.89
N VAL A 355 -22.25 -35.33 22.09
CA VAL A 355 -22.15 -35.72 20.69
C VAL A 355 -22.14 -37.24 20.68
N LYS A 356 -23.23 -37.84 20.21
CA LYS A 356 -23.31 -39.28 19.98
C LYS A 356 -22.24 -39.61 18.96
N VAL A 357 -21.17 -40.26 19.42
CA VAL A 357 -20.09 -40.76 18.56
C VAL A 357 -20.75 -41.61 17.47
N PRO A 358 -20.60 -41.26 16.17
CA PRO A 358 -21.14 -42.06 15.10
C PRO A 358 -20.53 -43.46 15.18
N ARG A 359 -21.37 -44.50 15.19
CA ARG A 359 -20.90 -45.88 15.08
C ARG A 359 -20.01 -46.00 13.83
N PRO A 360 -18.87 -46.70 13.91
CA PRO A 360 -18.00 -46.89 12.76
C PRO A 360 -18.79 -47.53 11.61
N ARG A 361 -18.86 -46.81 10.48
CA ARG A 361 -19.37 -47.38 9.23
C ARG A 361 -18.47 -48.56 8.87
N LYS A 362 -19.07 -49.75 8.71
CA LYS A 362 -18.40 -50.91 8.11
C LYS A 362 -17.78 -50.48 6.78
N GLN A 363 -16.46 -50.56 6.69
CA GLN A 363 -15.72 -50.36 5.44
C GLN A 363 -16.22 -51.41 4.44
N LYS A 364 -16.89 -50.95 3.37
CA LYS A 364 -17.03 -51.74 2.15
C LYS A 364 -15.64 -51.80 1.52
N VAL A 365 -15.07 -52.99 1.47
CA VAL A 365 -13.87 -53.30 0.69
C VAL A 365 -14.19 -52.94 -0.76
N ALA A 366 -13.50 -51.93 -1.29
CA ALA A 366 -13.60 -51.54 -2.69
C ALA A 366 -12.77 -52.52 -3.51
N ALA A 367 -13.41 -53.15 -4.49
CA ALA A 367 -12.75 -53.98 -5.49
C ALA A 367 -11.77 -53.12 -6.31
N GLU A 368 -10.59 -53.70 -6.56
CA GLU A 368 -9.52 -53.12 -7.36
C GLU A 368 -10.02 -52.70 -8.75
N THR A 369 -9.80 -51.43 -9.09
CA THR A 369 -10.02 -50.93 -10.45
C THR A 369 -8.69 -51.00 -11.20
N PRO A 370 -8.63 -51.58 -12.41
CA PRO A 370 -7.38 -51.75 -13.15
C PRO A 370 -6.83 -50.41 -13.66
N ALA A 371 -5.49 -50.36 -13.76
CA ALA A 371 -4.70 -49.17 -14.08
C ALA A 371 -5.07 -48.52 -15.43
N PRO A 372 -5.04 -47.17 -15.53
CA PRO A 372 -5.27 -46.47 -16.79
C PRO A 372 -4.06 -46.57 -17.73
N ARG A 373 -4.34 -46.83 -19.01
CA ARG A 373 -3.34 -46.88 -20.11
C ARG A 373 -2.71 -45.51 -20.36
N PRO A 374 -1.43 -45.45 -20.76
CA PRO A 374 -0.73 -44.20 -21.06
C PRO A 374 -1.18 -43.68 -22.43
N GLY A 375 -1.64 -42.44 -22.47
CA GLY A 375 -1.87 -41.74 -23.74
C GLY A 375 -3.13 -40.89 -23.76
N LYS A 376 -3.02 -39.65 -23.25
CA LYS A 376 -3.66 -38.44 -23.80
C LYS A 376 -3.17 -37.23 -23.01
N ARG A 377 -2.44 -36.35 -23.70
CA ARG A 377 -1.89 -35.09 -23.18
C ARG A 377 -3.02 -34.21 -22.64
N ALA A 378 -2.90 -33.78 -21.38
CA ALA A 378 -3.74 -32.75 -20.82
C ALA A 378 -3.42 -31.39 -21.47
N ARG A 379 -4.42 -30.77 -22.09
CA ARG A 379 -4.38 -29.37 -22.54
C ARG A 379 -4.31 -28.49 -21.29
N LYS A 380 -3.16 -27.83 -21.08
CA LYS A 380 -3.04 -26.73 -20.10
C LYS A 380 -3.96 -25.60 -20.55
N GLN A 381 -4.97 -25.27 -19.75
CA GLN A 381 -5.65 -23.99 -19.82
C GLN A 381 -4.69 -22.92 -19.29
N THR A 382 -4.11 -22.15 -20.20
CA THR A 382 -3.45 -20.89 -19.89
C THR A 382 -4.52 -19.80 -19.87
N ASN A 383 -4.65 -19.10 -18.73
CA ASN A 383 -5.39 -17.85 -18.66
C ASN A 383 -4.58 -16.76 -19.36
N HIS A 384 -4.80 -16.57 -20.66
CA HIS A 384 -4.38 -15.37 -21.38
C HIS A 384 -5.40 -14.25 -21.10
N PHE A 385 -5.03 -13.30 -20.25
CA PHE A 385 -5.56 -11.94 -20.36
C PHE A 385 -4.86 -11.26 -21.53
N ALA A 386 -5.46 -11.36 -22.71
CA ALA A 386 -5.05 -10.58 -23.87
C ALA A 386 -5.60 -9.17 -23.76
N PHE A 387 -4.71 -8.19 -23.60
CA PHE A 387 -5.02 -6.81 -23.95
C PHE A 387 -5.19 -6.73 -25.47
N SER A 388 -6.43 -6.54 -25.90
CA SER A 388 -6.75 -6.16 -27.28
C SER A 388 -6.23 -4.74 -27.52
N ALA A 389 -5.13 -4.62 -28.26
CA ALA A 389 -4.72 -3.37 -28.87
C ALA A 389 -5.80 -2.96 -29.89
N GLY A 390 -6.55 -1.92 -29.56
CA GLY A 390 -7.54 -1.34 -30.46
C GLY A 390 -6.87 -0.84 -31.73
N LYS A 391 -7.40 -1.30 -32.87
CA LYS A 391 -7.06 -0.82 -34.21
C LYS A 391 -7.22 0.71 -34.25
N SER A 392 -6.16 1.40 -34.64
CA SER A 392 -6.19 2.81 -35.05
C SER A 392 -7.13 2.97 -36.24
N GLN A 393 -8.28 3.61 -36.05
CA GLN A 393 -9.05 4.17 -37.15
C GLN A 393 -8.35 5.46 -37.59
N SER A 394 -7.91 5.48 -38.84
CA SER A 394 -7.43 6.68 -39.52
C SER A 394 -8.61 7.66 -39.67
N TYR A 395 -8.46 8.84 -39.06
CA TYR A 395 -9.37 9.96 -39.29
C TYR A 395 -8.94 10.64 -40.59
N LYS A 396 -9.84 10.70 -41.58
CA LYS A 396 -9.70 11.59 -42.74
C LYS A 396 -10.24 12.97 -42.34
N PRO A 397 -9.53 14.07 -42.64
CA PRO A 397 -10.10 15.40 -42.43
C PRO A 397 -11.12 15.69 -43.53
N GLU A 398 -12.35 16.02 -43.13
CA GLU A 398 -13.29 16.73 -44.00
C GLU A 398 -13.02 18.23 -43.88
N THR A 399 -12.80 18.84 -45.03
CA THR A 399 -12.76 20.28 -45.28
C THR A 399 -14.14 20.89 -45.07
N TYR A 400 -14.21 21.91 -44.23
CA TYR A 400 -15.10 23.06 -44.39
C TYR A 400 -14.36 24.33 -43.99
#